data_AF-A0AA96XAN7-F1
#
_entry.id   AF-A0AA96XAN7-F1
#
_cell.length_a   1.000
_cell.length_b   1.000
_cell.length_c   1.000
_cell.angle_alpha   90.00
_cell.angle_beta   90.00
_cell.angle_gamma   90.00
#
_symmetry.space_group_name_H-M   'P 1'
#
loop_
_entity.id
_entity.type
_entity.pdbx_description
1 polymer ?
#
loop_
_entity_poly.entity_id
_entity_poly.type
_entity_poly.pdbx_seq_one_letter_code
_entity_poly.pdbx_strand_id
1 'polypeptide(L)'
;MKLNFCLLIMLPLILSCAKAPKADSFKVMPHGYYRQLLLEERFQELENIQATANKAYISGKVSDAIYIDVFGTLWFTSDHKSDLIESKLKMWLEEFPESAFAYSALGRYYYRRGQYHRGNKWASQTSESSFKKLYANLELANTLVVKALEIDPDLIRAYDTSIGISIYSKGNNAEEAFELLLKGVKHTQNDFPLWHTYMHGLKPRWGVVISLWKKC
;
A
#
# COMPACT_ATOMS: atom_id res chain seq x y z
N MET A 1 46.96 -45.01 -0.93
CA MET A 1 45.51 -45.24 -0.74
C MET A 1 44.83 -43.89 -0.86
N LYS A 2 43.90 -43.74 -1.81
CA LYS A 2 43.35 -42.46 -2.31
C LYS A 2 42.41 -41.82 -1.28
N LEU A 3 42.53 -40.52 -1.03
CA LEU A 3 41.42 -39.70 -0.49
C LEU A 3 41.01 -38.66 -1.52
N ASN A 4 39.71 -38.70 -1.85
CA ASN A 4 39.05 -37.94 -2.90
C ASN A 4 38.88 -36.47 -2.52
N PHE A 5 39.26 -35.58 -3.44
CA PHE A 5 38.89 -34.17 -3.45
C PHE A 5 37.43 -34.04 -3.91
N CYS A 6 36.54 -33.61 -3.02
CA CYS A 6 35.16 -33.26 -3.37
C CYS A 6 35.14 -31.83 -3.91
N LEU A 7 35.05 -31.68 -5.22
CA LEU A 7 34.91 -30.39 -5.90
C LEU A 7 33.44 -29.95 -5.81
N LEU A 8 33.11 -29.05 -4.87
CA LEU A 8 31.83 -28.36 -4.83
C LEU A 8 31.80 -27.29 -5.92
N ILE A 9 31.10 -27.57 -7.01
CA ILE A 9 30.82 -26.61 -8.08
C ILE A 9 29.69 -25.69 -7.57
N MET A 10 30.05 -24.51 -7.11
CA MET A 10 29.12 -23.40 -6.88
C MET A 10 28.64 -22.89 -8.25
N LEU A 11 27.44 -23.28 -8.66
CA LEU A 11 26.77 -22.65 -9.81
C LEU A 11 26.38 -21.22 -9.42
N PRO A 12 26.74 -20.20 -10.23
CA PRO A 12 26.20 -18.86 -10.02
C PRO A 12 24.69 -18.87 -10.34
N LEU A 13 23.87 -18.46 -9.38
CA LEU A 13 22.50 -18.04 -9.64
C LEU A 13 22.57 -16.84 -10.61
N ILE A 14 22.35 -17.10 -11.89
CA ILE A 14 22.13 -16.04 -12.87
C ILE A 14 20.72 -15.51 -12.58
N LEU A 15 20.64 -14.46 -11.76
CA LEU A 15 19.46 -13.60 -11.73
C LEU A 15 19.28 -13.03 -13.13
N SER A 16 18.38 -13.65 -13.90
CA SER A 16 17.88 -13.08 -15.14
C SER A 16 17.10 -11.83 -14.78
N CYS A 17 17.75 -10.66 -14.86
CA CYS A 17 17.09 -9.37 -14.85
C CYS A 17 16.12 -9.31 -16.04
N ALA A 18 14.86 -9.71 -15.81
CA ALA A 18 13.80 -9.46 -16.77
C ALA A 18 13.76 -7.95 -17.02
N LYS A 19 14.00 -7.54 -18.27
CA LYS A 19 13.98 -6.13 -18.67
C LYS A 19 12.60 -5.56 -18.32
N ALA A 20 12.59 -4.55 -17.45
CA ALA A 20 11.38 -3.80 -17.15
C ALA A 20 10.77 -3.24 -18.45
N PRO A 21 9.43 -3.33 -18.63
CA PRO A 21 8.78 -2.81 -19.82
C PRO A 21 9.03 -1.31 -20.00
N LYS A 22 9.16 -0.86 -21.25
CA LYS A 22 9.33 0.56 -21.59
C LYS A 22 8.10 1.37 -21.13
N ALA A 23 8.37 2.57 -20.60
CA ALA A 23 7.38 3.45 -19.96
C ALA A 23 6.18 3.86 -20.85
N ASP A 24 6.30 3.76 -22.17
CA ASP A 24 5.27 4.21 -23.12
C ASP A 24 4.24 3.12 -23.46
N SER A 25 4.34 1.93 -22.85
CA SER A 25 3.36 0.86 -23.01
C SER A 25 3.14 0.11 -21.70
N PHE A 26 2.57 0.79 -20.70
CA PHE A 26 1.94 0.05 -19.61
C PHE A 26 0.74 -0.71 -20.18
N LYS A 27 0.94 -2.01 -20.41
CA LYS A 27 -0.13 -2.89 -20.84
C LYS A 27 -1.07 -3.11 -19.65
N VAL A 28 -2.37 -2.90 -19.86
CA VAL A 28 -3.38 -3.29 -18.88
C VAL A 28 -3.27 -4.80 -18.68
N MET A 29 -2.98 -5.20 -17.45
CA MET A 29 -2.85 -6.62 -17.11
C MET A 29 -4.23 -7.23 -16.83
N PRO A 30 -4.40 -8.55 -17.00
CA PRO A 30 -5.62 -9.22 -16.60
C PRO A 30 -5.93 -8.99 -15.12
N HIS A 31 -7.21 -8.91 -14.78
CA HIS A 31 -7.63 -8.76 -13.39
C HIS A 31 -7.05 -9.88 -12.52
N GLY A 32 -6.46 -9.52 -11.37
CA GLY A 32 -5.83 -10.47 -10.45
C GLY A 32 -4.37 -10.81 -10.76
N TYR A 33 -3.77 -10.26 -11.83
CA TYR A 33 -2.36 -10.51 -12.17
C TYR A 33 -1.41 -10.16 -11.01
N TYR A 34 -1.53 -8.98 -10.42
CA TYR A 34 -0.63 -8.54 -9.34
C TYR A 34 -0.83 -9.36 -8.06
N ARG A 35 -2.07 -9.78 -7.77
CA ARG A 35 -2.35 -10.77 -6.72
C ARG A 35 -1.66 -12.10 -6.99
N GLN A 36 -1.70 -12.58 -8.23
CA GLN A 36 -1.05 -13.84 -8.59
C GLN A 36 0.47 -13.78 -8.31
N LEU A 37 1.13 -12.67 -8.68
CA LEU A 37 2.55 -12.48 -8.34
C LEU A 37 2.82 -12.56 -6.83
N LEU A 38 1.95 -11.94 -6.02
CA LEU A 38 2.05 -12.02 -4.55
C LEU A 38 1.86 -13.47 -4.04
N LEU A 39 0.85 -14.18 -4.54
CA LEU A 39 0.53 -15.54 -4.10
C LEU A 39 1.60 -16.56 -4.50
N GLU A 40 2.17 -16.40 -5.69
CA GLU A 40 3.26 -17.20 -6.25
C GLU A 40 4.65 -16.79 -5.75
N GLU A 41 4.75 -15.83 -4.82
CA GLU A 41 6.02 -15.36 -4.25
C GLU A 41 6.98 -14.79 -5.30
N ARG A 42 6.43 -14.28 -6.42
CA ARG A 42 7.19 -13.58 -7.47
C ARG A 42 7.44 -12.13 -7.08
N PHE A 43 7.99 -11.95 -5.88
CA PHE A 43 8.15 -10.66 -5.22
C PHE A 43 9.05 -9.71 -6.01
N GLN A 44 10.19 -10.19 -6.53
CA GLN A 44 11.09 -9.37 -7.34
C GLN A 44 10.41 -8.79 -8.60
N GLU A 45 9.48 -9.53 -9.19
CA GLU A 45 8.72 -9.02 -10.34
C GLU A 45 7.68 -8.00 -9.92
N LEU A 46 7.00 -8.25 -8.81
CA LEU A 46 6.05 -7.32 -8.22
C LEU A 46 6.73 -5.98 -7.84
N GLU A 47 7.92 -6.04 -7.21
CA GLU A 47 8.80 -4.90 -6.94
C GLU A 47 9.05 -4.06 -8.20
N ASN A 48 9.53 -4.70 -9.26
CA ASN A 48 9.88 -4.02 -10.50
C ASN A 48 8.67 -3.35 -11.15
N ILE A 49 7.52 -4.03 -11.14
CA ILE A 49 6.27 -3.49 -11.68
C ILE A 49 5.80 -2.29 -10.87
N GLN A 50 5.77 -2.38 -9.55
CA GLN A 50 5.32 -1.29 -8.69
C GLN A 50 6.27 -0.09 -8.75
N ALA A 51 7.59 -0.31 -8.79
CA ALA A 51 8.58 0.74 -8.99
C ALA A 51 8.40 1.46 -10.34
N THR A 52 8.20 0.69 -11.42
CA THR A 52 7.97 1.26 -12.75
C THR A 52 6.66 2.05 -12.78
N ALA A 53 5.59 1.52 -12.17
CA ALA A 53 4.29 2.16 -12.13
C ALA A 53 4.30 3.45 -11.30
N ASN A 54 4.98 3.48 -10.15
CA ASN A 54 5.11 4.69 -9.33
C ASN A 54 5.82 5.81 -10.09
N LYS A 55 6.98 5.52 -10.69
CA LYS A 55 7.73 6.50 -11.49
C LYS A 55 6.94 6.99 -12.70
N ALA A 56 6.25 6.08 -13.40
CA ALA A 56 5.42 6.45 -14.54
C ALA A 56 4.23 7.31 -14.11
N TYR A 57 3.63 7.03 -12.96
CA TYR A 57 2.49 7.79 -12.45
C TYR A 57 2.89 9.20 -12.03
N ILE A 58 3.98 9.33 -11.26
CA ILE A 58 4.58 10.62 -10.86
C ILE A 58 4.86 11.51 -12.07
N SER A 59 5.40 10.92 -13.14
CA SER A 59 5.72 11.64 -14.38
C SER A 59 4.54 11.84 -15.34
N GLY A 60 3.32 11.46 -14.94
CA GLY A 60 2.12 11.62 -15.76
C GLY A 60 2.01 10.66 -16.95
N LYS A 61 2.82 9.61 -17.01
CA LYS A 61 2.87 8.63 -18.12
C LYS A 61 1.83 7.51 -18.01
N VAL A 62 1.25 7.30 -16.84
CA VAL A 62 0.13 6.36 -16.64
C VAL A 62 -1.03 7.03 -15.92
N SER A 63 -2.24 6.57 -16.21
CA SER A 63 -3.45 7.02 -15.54
C SER A 63 -3.52 6.53 -14.09
N ASP A 64 -4.38 7.19 -13.33
CA ASP A 64 -4.80 6.77 -12.00
C ASP A 64 -5.41 5.37 -12.00
N ALA A 65 -6.18 5.00 -13.05
CA ALA A 65 -6.76 3.66 -13.17
C ALA A 65 -5.69 2.56 -13.19
N ILE A 66 -4.64 2.73 -13.99
CA ILE A 66 -3.52 1.78 -14.07
C ILE A 66 -2.77 1.74 -12.72
N TYR A 67 -2.49 2.91 -12.15
CA TYR A 67 -1.79 3.01 -10.87
C TYR A 67 -2.58 2.34 -9.74
N ILE A 68 -3.89 2.59 -9.66
CA ILE A 68 -4.77 1.99 -8.67
C ILE A 68 -4.85 0.47 -8.86
N ASP A 69 -4.84 -0.04 -10.09
CA ASP A 69 -4.88 -1.48 -10.35
C ASP A 69 -3.62 -2.18 -9.82
N VAL A 70 -2.43 -1.66 -10.19
CA VAL A 70 -1.11 -2.18 -9.77
C VAL A 70 -0.97 -2.27 -8.24
N PHE A 71 -1.43 -1.24 -7.53
CA PHE A 71 -1.27 -1.14 -6.07
C PHE A 71 -2.52 -1.56 -5.28
N GLY A 72 -3.64 -1.82 -5.94
CA GLY A 72 -4.96 -1.99 -5.32
C GLY A 72 -5.54 -3.39 -5.42
N THR A 73 -5.02 -4.22 -6.31
CA THR A 73 -5.57 -5.56 -6.58
C THR A 73 -4.70 -6.70 -6.05
N LEU A 74 -3.82 -6.43 -5.07
CA LEU A 74 -3.09 -7.48 -4.36
C LEU A 74 -4.01 -8.38 -3.51
N TRP A 75 -5.14 -7.83 -3.03
CA TRP A 75 -6.15 -8.59 -2.27
C TRP A 75 -7.56 -8.04 -2.41
N PHE A 76 -8.53 -8.85 -1.98
CA PHE A 76 -9.94 -8.54 -1.89
C PHE A 76 -10.39 -8.41 -0.44
N THR A 77 -11.53 -7.75 -0.21
CA THR A 77 -12.08 -7.58 1.15
C THR A 77 -12.34 -8.90 1.86
N SER A 78 -12.70 -9.96 1.14
CA SER A 78 -12.92 -11.30 1.69
C SER A 78 -11.66 -11.92 2.28
N ASP A 79 -10.47 -11.51 1.85
CA ASP A 79 -9.21 -12.07 2.32
C ASP A 79 -8.91 -11.73 3.78
N HIS A 80 -9.53 -10.68 4.34
CA HIS A 80 -9.38 -10.33 5.76
C HIS A 80 -9.97 -11.37 6.74
N LYS A 81 -10.55 -12.46 6.22
CA LYS A 81 -11.03 -13.62 6.99
C LYS A 81 -9.97 -14.72 7.17
N SER A 82 -8.85 -14.61 6.47
CA SER A 82 -7.77 -15.60 6.45
C SER A 82 -6.42 -14.88 6.58
N ASP A 83 -5.42 -15.60 7.09
CA ASP A 83 -4.08 -15.04 7.25
C ASP A 83 -3.23 -15.15 5.97
N LEU A 84 -3.73 -15.81 4.91
CA LEU A 84 -2.96 -16.09 3.68
C LEU A 84 -2.29 -14.84 3.08
N ILE A 85 -3.05 -13.75 2.90
CA ILE A 85 -2.50 -12.52 2.32
C ILE A 85 -1.53 -11.84 3.27
N GLU A 86 -1.84 -11.82 4.58
CA GLU A 86 -0.93 -11.28 5.58
C GLU A 86 0.41 -12.02 5.57
N SER A 87 0.38 -13.36 5.55
CA SER A 87 1.57 -14.20 5.48
C SER A 87 2.38 -13.91 4.21
N LYS A 88 1.74 -13.80 3.04
CA LYS A 88 2.43 -13.51 1.77
C LYS A 88 3.08 -12.11 1.77
N LEU A 89 2.40 -11.11 2.33
CA LEU A 89 2.95 -9.76 2.46
C LEU A 89 4.12 -9.70 3.46
N LYS A 90 4.06 -10.48 4.57
CA LYS A 90 5.18 -10.60 5.51
C LYS A 90 6.38 -11.30 4.88
N MET A 91 6.18 -12.39 4.15
CA MET A 91 7.25 -13.07 3.43
C MET A 91 7.90 -12.15 2.39
N TRP A 92 7.10 -11.36 1.66
CA TRP A 92 7.63 -10.33 0.77
C TRP A 92 8.55 -9.35 1.50
N LEU A 93 8.11 -8.83 2.65
CA LEU A 93 8.92 -7.91 3.46
C LEU A 93 10.17 -8.57 4.06
N GLU A 94 10.10 -9.85 4.45
CA GLU A 94 11.24 -10.60 4.96
C GLU A 94 12.31 -10.83 3.89
N GLU A 95 11.91 -11.11 2.65
CA GLU A 95 12.82 -11.29 1.51
C GLU A 95 13.39 -9.94 1.02
N PHE A 96 12.62 -8.86 1.12
CA PHE A 96 12.99 -7.51 0.70
C PHE A 96 12.88 -6.50 1.86
N PRO A 97 13.76 -6.57 2.88
CA PRO A 97 13.64 -5.78 4.11
C PRO A 97 13.82 -4.26 3.92
N GLU A 98 14.33 -3.84 2.76
CA GLU A 98 14.50 -2.44 2.36
C GLU A 98 13.48 -2.00 1.30
N SER A 99 12.44 -2.81 1.03
CA SER A 99 11.42 -2.44 0.04
C SER A 99 10.37 -1.50 0.61
N ALA A 100 10.34 -0.26 0.12
CA ALA A 100 9.24 0.67 0.38
C ALA A 100 7.88 0.10 -0.07
N PHE A 101 7.86 -0.71 -1.14
CA PHE A 101 6.66 -1.30 -1.70
C PHE A 101 6.07 -2.39 -0.79
N ALA A 102 6.91 -3.28 -0.25
CA ALA A 102 6.49 -4.31 0.69
C ALA A 102 5.95 -3.68 1.99
N TYR A 103 6.66 -2.69 2.54
CA TYR A 103 6.18 -1.92 3.70
C TYR A 103 4.83 -1.24 3.42
N SER A 104 4.71 -0.54 2.28
CA SER A 104 3.48 0.15 1.89
C SER A 104 2.31 -0.82 1.68
N ALA A 105 2.55 -1.96 1.04
CA ALA A 105 1.54 -2.98 0.78
C ALA A 105 1.03 -3.62 2.09
N LEU A 106 1.92 -4.01 3.00
CA LEU A 106 1.54 -4.57 4.30
C LEU A 106 0.86 -3.53 5.19
N GLY A 107 1.35 -2.29 5.20
CA GLY A 107 0.72 -1.19 5.92
C GLY A 107 -0.70 -0.92 5.41
N ARG A 108 -0.88 -0.88 4.09
CA ARG A 108 -2.20 -0.75 3.47
C ARG A 108 -3.10 -1.94 3.79
N TYR A 109 -2.58 -3.17 3.85
CA TYR A 109 -3.35 -4.33 4.23
C TYR A 109 -3.95 -4.18 5.64
N TYR A 110 -3.14 -3.76 6.62
CA TYR A 110 -3.64 -3.51 7.97
C TYR A 110 -4.62 -2.34 8.02
N TYR A 111 -4.36 -1.24 7.31
CA TYR A 111 -5.33 -0.14 7.18
C TYR A 111 -6.70 -0.63 6.70
N ARG A 112 -6.72 -1.45 5.64
CA ARG A 112 -7.96 -2.03 5.09
C ARG A 112 -8.60 -3.06 6.02
N ARG A 113 -7.80 -3.86 6.73
CA ARG A 113 -8.29 -4.81 7.74
C ARG A 113 -8.93 -4.08 8.93
N GLY A 114 -8.36 -2.96 9.36
CA GLY A 114 -8.97 -2.09 10.36
C GLY A 114 -10.35 -1.58 9.93
N GLN A 115 -10.47 -1.09 8.69
CA GLN A 115 -11.76 -0.68 8.13
C GLN A 115 -12.76 -1.84 8.06
N TYR A 116 -12.30 -3.04 7.66
CA TYR A 116 -13.11 -4.24 7.65
C TYR A 116 -13.69 -4.57 9.03
N HIS A 117 -12.89 -4.48 10.09
CA HIS A 117 -13.37 -4.70 11.47
C HIS A 117 -14.33 -3.61 11.97
N ARG A 118 -14.13 -2.36 11.57
CA ARG A 118 -15.10 -1.28 11.86
C ARG A 118 -16.43 -1.55 11.14
N GLY A 119 -16.36 -2.06 9.92
CA GLY A 119 -17.50 -2.36 9.07
C GLY A 119 -18.15 -1.10 8.48
N ASN A 120 -19.38 -1.23 7.99
CA ASN A 120 -20.04 -0.16 7.24
C ASN A 120 -21.16 0.56 8.02
N LYS A 121 -21.23 0.43 9.34
CA LYS A 121 -22.23 1.17 10.12
C LYS A 121 -21.79 2.61 10.35
N TRP A 122 -22.72 3.45 10.79
CA TRP A 122 -22.41 4.79 11.33
C TRP A 122 -21.56 4.66 12.58
N ALA A 123 -20.76 5.68 12.92
CA ALA A 123 -19.94 5.66 14.12
C ALA A 123 -20.76 5.39 15.40
N SER A 124 -21.95 6.00 15.54
CA SER A 124 -22.90 5.78 16.64
C SER A 124 -23.46 4.35 16.73
N GLN A 125 -23.31 3.55 15.66
CA GLN A 125 -23.78 2.17 15.56
C GLN A 125 -22.63 1.15 15.53
N THR A 126 -21.39 1.64 15.67
CA THR A 126 -20.19 0.81 15.65
C THR A 126 -19.79 0.49 17.09
N SER A 127 -19.59 -0.80 17.39
CA SER A 127 -19.22 -1.21 18.75
C SER A 127 -17.83 -0.73 19.17
N GLU A 128 -17.61 -0.54 20.46
CA GLU A 128 -16.28 -0.22 21.00
C GLU A 128 -15.23 -1.29 20.61
N SER A 129 -15.62 -2.57 20.63
CA SER A 129 -14.74 -3.68 20.22
C SER A 129 -14.29 -3.57 18.75
N SER A 130 -15.16 -3.08 17.87
CA SER A 130 -14.86 -2.82 16.46
C SER A 130 -13.88 -1.65 16.31
N PHE A 131 -14.06 -0.59 17.09
CA PHE A 131 -13.12 0.54 17.12
C PHE A 131 -11.75 0.13 17.67
N LYS A 132 -11.70 -0.68 18.73
CA LYS A 132 -10.44 -1.20 19.27
C LYS A 132 -9.66 -1.97 18.21
N LYS A 133 -10.33 -2.82 17.42
CA LYS A 133 -9.71 -3.56 16.30
C LYS A 133 -9.27 -2.63 15.17
N LEU A 134 -10.06 -1.60 14.84
CA LEU A 134 -9.64 -0.57 13.89
C LEU A 134 -8.33 0.07 14.34
N TYR A 135 -8.29 0.64 15.54
CA TYR A 135 -7.15 1.41 16.01
C TYR A 135 -5.88 0.57 16.14
N ALA A 136 -5.98 -0.67 16.64
CA ALA A 136 -4.84 -1.59 16.66
C ALA A 136 -4.26 -1.86 15.27
N ASN A 137 -5.10 -1.94 14.24
CA ASN A 137 -4.63 -2.11 12.86
C ASN A 137 -4.09 -0.80 12.25
N LEU A 138 -4.66 0.36 12.61
CA LEU A 138 -4.16 1.66 12.16
C LEU A 138 -2.76 1.94 12.73
N GLU A 139 -2.49 1.54 13.96
CA GLU A 139 -1.16 1.67 14.58
C GLU A 139 -0.11 0.86 13.81
N LEU A 140 -0.39 -0.42 13.53
CA LEU A 140 0.48 -1.26 12.70
C LEU A 140 0.67 -0.68 11.30
N ALA A 141 -0.43 -0.23 10.67
CA ALA A 141 -0.38 0.38 9.36
C ALA A 141 0.50 1.64 9.35
N ASN A 142 0.38 2.49 10.38
CA ASN A 142 1.12 3.73 10.49
C ASN A 142 2.63 3.48 10.56
N THR A 143 3.07 2.56 11.44
CA THR A 143 4.49 2.19 11.55
C THR A 143 5.08 1.76 10.20
N LEU A 144 4.36 0.91 9.47
CA LEU A 144 4.82 0.38 8.18
C LEU A 144 4.84 1.46 7.09
N VAL A 145 3.82 2.31 7.02
CA VAL A 145 3.72 3.34 5.99
C VAL A 145 4.72 4.48 6.24
N VAL A 146 4.98 4.84 7.50
CA VAL A 146 6.07 5.75 7.86
C VAL A 146 7.40 5.17 7.37
N LYS A 147 7.66 3.88 7.60
CA LYS A 147 8.89 3.24 7.13
C LYS A 147 8.99 3.23 5.60
N ALA A 148 7.88 3.01 4.90
CA ALA A 148 7.83 3.09 3.44
C ALA A 148 8.24 4.48 2.94
N LEU A 149 7.74 5.55 3.57
CA LEU A 149 8.07 6.94 3.20
C LEU A 149 9.49 7.36 3.59
N GLU A 150 10.08 6.75 4.62
CA GLU A 150 11.51 6.93 4.93
C GLU A 150 12.41 6.37 3.82
N ILE A 151 12.00 5.26 3.21
CA ILE A 151 12.76 4.58 2.15
C ILE A 151 12.51 5.24 0.79
N ASP A 152 11.25 5.48 0.44
CA ASP A 152 10.83 6.15 -0.79
C ASP A 152 9.85 7.30 -0.47
N PRO A 153 10.37 8.53 -0.31
CA PRO A 153 9.55 9.71 -0.02
C PRO A 153 8.58 10.09 -1.14
N ASP A 154 8.72 9.54 -2.34
CA ASP A 154 7.86 9.80 -3.50
C ASP A 154 6.75 8.75 -3.66
N LEU A 155 6.65 7.78 -2.74
CA LEU A 155 5.68 6.68 -2.86
C LEU A 155 4.25 7.16 -2.61
N ILE A 156 3.54 7.53 -3.68
CA ILE A 156 2.18 8.10 -3.63
C ILE A 156 1.21 7.18 -2.87
N ARG A 157 1.38 5.86 -2.97
CA ARG A 157 0.52 4.88 -2.28
C ARG A 157 0.68 4.92 -0.76
N ALA A 158 1.86 5.26 -0.28
CA ALA A 158 2.11 5.42 1.14
C ALA A 158 1.40 6.69 1.66
N TYR A 159 1.50 7.83 0.95
CA TYR A 159 0.71 9.03 1.28
C TYR A 159 -0.80 8.77 1.29
N ASP A 160 -1.34 8.10 0.27
CA ASP A 160 -2.76 7.70 0.19
C ASP A 160 -3.18 6.95 1.47
N THR A 161 -2.34 6.01 1.92
CA THR A 161 -2.62 5.23 3.12
C THR A 161 -2.49 6.08 4.39
N SER A 162 -1.48 6.95 4.51
CA SER A 162 -1.32 7.86 5.65
C SER A 162 -2.49 8.83 5.81
N ILE A 163 -2.95 9.46 4.71
CA ILE A 163 -4.15 10.32 4.72
C ILE A 163 -5.35 9.55 5.27
N GLY A 164 -5.53 8.32 4.78
CA GLY A 164 -6.54 7.41 5.29
C GLY A 164 -6.41 7.16 6.78
N ILE A 165 -5.22 6.81 7.26
CA ILE A 165 -4.95 6.57 8.68
C ILE A 165 -5.35 7.80 9.50
N SER A 166 -4.84 9.00 9.19
CA SER A 166 -5.12 10.23 9.96
C SER A 166 -6.62 10.55 10.08
N ILE A 167 -7.40 10.27 9.04
CA ILE A 167 -8.86 10.46 9.06
C ILE A 167 -9.56 9.42 9.97
N TYR A 168 -9.14 8.15 9.90
CA TYR A 168 -9.75 7.08 10.69
C TYR A 168 -9.18 6.95 12.11
N SER A 169 -8.13 7.70 12.44
CA SER A 169 -7.53 7.80 13.78
C SER A 169 -8.51 8.33 14.82
N LYS A 170 -8.24 8.01 16.09
CA LYS A 170 -8.98 8.57 17.23
C LYS A 170 -8.83 10.10 17.22
N GLY A 171 -9.95 10.82 17.12
CA GLY A 171 -9.97 12.28 17.07
C GLY A 171 -10.19 12.86 15.68
N ASN A 172 -10.09 12.05 14.61
CA ASN A 172 -10.28 12.47 13.23
C ASN A 172 -9.42 13.69 12.85
N ASN A 173 -8.15 13.43 12.56
CA ASN A 173 -7.14 14.46 12.34
C ASN A 173 -7.19 14.97 10.89
N ALA A 174 -8.27 15.67 10.53
CA ALA A 174 -8.47 16.19 9.17
C ALA A 174 -7.37 17.19 8.74
N GLU A 175 -6.83 17.96 9.69
CA GLU A 175 -5.70 18.89 9.44
C GLU A 175 -4.42 18.12 9.09
N GLU A 176 -4.06 17.11 9.87
CA GLU A 176 -2.92 16.23 9.57
C GLU A 176 -3.09 15.52 8.21
N ALA A 177 -4.31 15.04 7.93
CA ALA A 177 -4.63 14.43 6.63
C ALA A 177 -4.46 15.42 5.47
N PHE A 178 -4.80 16.69 5.67
CA PHE A 178 -4.60 17.74 4.68
C PHE A 178 -3.12 18.07 4.49
N GLU A 179 -2.33 18.13 5.55
CA GLU A 179 -0.88 18.31 5.45
C GLU A 179 -0.20 17.14 4.71
N LEU A 180 -0.63 15.91 4.96
CA LEU A 180 -0.15 14.73 4.22
C LEU A 180 -0.55 14.78 2.74
N LEU A 181 -1.76 15.24 2.43
CA LEU A 181 -2.19 15.51 1.06
C LEU A 181 -1.26 16.53 0.39
N LEU A 182 -1.04 17.70 1.02
CA LEU A 182 -0.19 18.75 0.49
C LEU A 182 1.27 18.31 0.31
N LYS A 183 1.76 17.39 1.13
CA LYS A 183 3.06 16.75 0.92
C LYS A 183 3.02 15.85 -0.31
N GLY A 184 2.07 14.91 -0.37
CA GLY A 184 1.96 13.94 -1.46
C GLY A 184 1.77 14.56 -2.85
N VAL A 185 0.94 15.60 -2.98
CA VAL A 185 0.68 16.26 -4.28
C VAL A 185 1.91 16.95 -4.87
N LYS A 186 2.92 17.31 -4.06
CA LYS A 186 4.17 17.90 -4.55
C LYS A 186 5.00 16.91 -5.37
N HIS A 187 4.77 15.61 -5.19
CA HIS A 187 5.56 14.55 -5.82
C HIS A 187 4.97 14.08 -7.16
N THR A 188 3.82 14.58 -7.59
CA THR A 188 3.12 14.00 -8.75
C THR A 188 2.40 15.07 -9.56
N GLN A 189 2.37 14.89 -10.88
CA GLN A 189 1.51 15.68 -11.76
C GLN A 189 0.04 15.24 -11.69
N ASN A 190 -0.22 14.02 -11.20
CA ASN A 190 -1.55 13.46 -11.01
C ASN A 190 -1.77 13.11 -9.54
N ASP A 191 -2.72 13.76 -8.89
CA ASP A 191 -2.98 13.66 -7.45
C ASP A 191 -4.34 13.02 -7.12
N PHE A 192 -5.05 12.49 -8.12
CA PHE A 192 -6.41 11.97 -7.96
C PHE A 192 -6.56 10.97 -6.81
N PRO A 193 -5.71 9.93 -6.63
CA PRO A 193 -5.84 8.99 -5.53
C PRO A 193 -5.78 9.66 -4.15
N LEU A 194 -4.95 10.70 -4.00
CA LEU A 194 -4.78 11.41 -2.73
C LEU A 194 -6.02 12.25 -2.42
N TRP A 195 -6.50 13.04 -3.38
CA TRP A 195 -7.74 13.81 -3.24
C TRP A 195 -8.94 12.91 -3.02
N HIS A 196 -9.04 11.81 -3.77
CA HIS A 196 -10.14 10.85 -3.63
C HIS A 196 -10.19 10.31 -2.20
N THR A 197 -9.06 9.90 -1.62
CA THR A 197 -9.03 9.40 -0.24
C THR A 197 -9.34 10.47 0.79
N TYR A 198 -8.77 11.68 0.65
CA TYR A 198 -9.08 12.81 1.52
C TYR A 198 -10.58 13.14 1.50
N MET A 199 -11.14 13.38 0.31
CA MET A 199 -12.55 13.74 0.14
C MET A 199 -13.50 12.63 0.58
N HIS A 200 -13.15 11.36 0.34
CA HIS A 200 -13.96 10.24 0.81
C HIS A 200 -13.96 10.13 2.34
N GLY A 201 -12.82 10.44 2.96
CA GLY A 201 -12.64 10.40 4.40
C GLY A 201 -13.35 11.53 5.14
N LEU A 202 -13.57 12.70 4.52
CA LEU A 202 -14.30 13.80 5.14
C LEU A 202 -15.81 13.58 5.32
N LYS A 203 -16.36 12.45 4.85
CA LYS A 203 -17.80 12.17 4.97
C LYS A 203 -18.22 12.04 6.45
N PRO A 204 -19.34 12.63 6.88
CA PRO A 204 -19.75 12.72 8.29
C PRO A 204 -20.05 11.35 8.95
N ARG A 205 -20.16 10.28 8.15
CA ARG A 205 -20.40 8.92 8.63
C ARG A 205 -19.34 8.40 9.61
N TRP A 206 -18.13 8.95 9.53
CA TRP A 206 -16.98 8.48 10.29
C TRP A 206 -16.79 9.19 11.62
N GLY A 207 -17.77 9.99 12.07
CA GLY A 207 -17.63 10.83 13.26
C GLY A 207 -16.82 12.11 12.99
N VAL A 208 -16.56 12.42 11.72
CA VAL A 208 -15.92 13.65 11.27
C VAL A 208 -16.87 14.81 11.57
N VAL A 209 -16.54 15.59 12.60
CA VAL A 209 -17.12 16.93 12.77
C VAL A 209 -16.34 17.84 11.82
N ILE A 210 -16.98 18.27 10.73
CA ILE A 210 -16.39 19.25 9.81
C ILE A 210 -16.36 20.61 10.54
N SER A 211 -15.29 20.89 11.29
CA SER A 211 -15.02 22.21 11.86
C SER A 211 -14.33 23.16 10.86
N LEU A 212 -13.89 22.63 9.72
CA LEU A 212 -13.11 23.35 8.70
C LEU A 212 -13.89 24.44 7.95
N TRP A 213 -15.22 24.44 7.99
CA TRP A 213 -16.04 25.45 7.30
C TRP A 213 -16.25 26.75 8.09
N LYS A 214 -15.62 26.90 9.26
CA LYS A 214 -15.69 28.14 10.05
C LYS A 214 -14.57 29.14 9.77
N LYS A 215 -13.71 28.88 8.78
CA LYS A 215 -12.54 29.73 8.45
C LYS A 215 -12.46 30.15 6.96
N CYS A 216 -13.57 30.10 6.22
CA CYS A 216 -13.69 30.74 4.91
C CYS A 216 -14.72 31.86 4.97
#